data_AF-A0ABD1RC84-F1
#
_entry.id   AF-A0ABD1RC84-F1
#
_cell.length_a   1.000
_cell.length_b   1.000
_cell.length_c   1.000
_cell.angle_alpha   90.00
_cell.angle_beta   90.00
_cell.angle_gamma   90.00
#
_symmetry.space_group_name_H-M   'P 1'
#
loop_
_entity.id
_entity.type
_entity.pdbx_description
1 polymer ?
#
loop_
_entity_poly.entity_id
_entity_poly.type
_entity_poly.pdbx_seq_one_letter_code
_entity_poly.pdbx_strand_id
1 'polypeptide(L)'
;MKQDEPIVDMITRFTDIINGLKEFDRKFTKGKLVNKMLRSLVEDWNSLRMLIENTKDVNVYPLEELYGTLMTYELNNAETKEKTRKSKKEINEPPKRQIALKSTNDERSSNTNMSNE
;
A
#
# COMPACT_ATOMS: atom_id res chain seq x y z
N MET A 1 6.85 -17.12 4.82
CA MET A 1 7.11 -15.84 4.14
C MET A 1 8.14 -15.10 4.96
N LYS A 2 9.12 -14.46 4.33
CA LYS A 2 10.05 -13.56 5.02
C LYS A 2 9.43 -12.17 5.12
N GLN A 3 9.91 -11.36 6.06
CA GLN A 3 9.51 -9.96 6.12
C GLN A 3 9.92 -9.25 4.81
N ASP A 4 9.05 -8.36 4.31
CA ASP A 4 9.24 -7.58 3.07
C ASP A 4 9.39 -8.39 1.78
N GLU A 5 9.12 -9.69 1.84
CA GLU A 5 9.11 -10.54 0.66
C GLU A 5 7.84 -10.31 -0.17
N PRO A 6 7.91 -10.16 -1.51
CA PRO A 6 6.73 -10.08 -2.36
C PRO A 6 5.87 -11.35 -2.26
N ILE A 7 4.55 -11.19 -2.26
CA ILE A 7 3.63 -12.34 -2.13
C ILE A 7 3.77 -13.34 -3.29
N VAL A 8 4.08 -12.85 -4.49
CA VAL A 8 4.30 -13.67 -5.69
C VAL A 8 5.49 -14.62 -5.52
N ASP A 9 6.56 -14.17 -4.88
CA ASP A 9 7.74 -14.99 -4.62
C ASP A 9 7.42 -16.08 -3.59
N MET A 10 6.58 -15.76 -2.60
CA MET A 10 6.10 -16.72 -1.61
C MET A 10 5.25 -17.81 -2.26
N ILE A 11 4.30 -17.42 -3.11
CA ILE A 11 3.41 -18.34 -3.84
C ILE A 11 4.21 -19.25 -4.77
N THR A 12 5.21 -18.70 -5.47
CA THR A 12 6.10 -19.47 -6.34
C THR A 12 6.84 -20.55 -5.55
N ARG A 13 7.53 -20.19 -4.47
CA ARG A 13 8.25 -21.18 -3.63
C ARG A 13 7.32 -22.19 -3.00
N PHE A 14 6.12 -21.78 -2.57
CA PHE A 14 5.13 -22.72 -2.05
C PHE A 14 4.75 -23.75 -3.11
N THR A 15 4.50 -23.29 -4.34
CA THR A 15 4.13 -24.14 -5.47
C THR A 15 5.25 -25.11 -5.83
N ASP A 16 6.50 -24.65 -5.87
CA ASP A 16 7.68 -25.50 -6.11
C ASP A 16 7.80 -26.61 -5.06
N ILE A 17 7.62 -26.27 -3.79
CA ILE A 17 7.63 -27.26 -2.69
C ILE A 17 6.51 -28.28 -2.87
N ILE A 18 5.29 -27.84 -3.19
CA ILE A 18 4.17 -28.75 -3.39
C ILE A 18 4.40 -29.66 -4.61
N ASN A 19 4.96 -29.13 -5.69
CA ASN A 19 5.28 -29.91 -6.88
C ASN A 19 6.36 -30.95 -6.59
N GLY A 20 7.47 -30.57 -5.94
CA GLY A 20 8.48 -31.54 -5.52
C GLY A 20 7.92 -32.61 -4.59
N LEU A 21 7.04 -32.26 -3.63
CA LEU A 21 6.43 -33.25 -2.74
C LEU A 21 5.47 -34.20 -3.47
N LYS A 22 4.77 -33.75 -4.52
CA LYS A 22 3.92 -34.62 -5.35
C LYS A 22 4.74 -35.69 -6.06
N GLU A 23 5.99 -35.40 -6.45
CA GLU A 23 6.91 -36.38 -7.06
C GLU A 23 7.27 -37.50 -6.06
N PHE A 24 7.22 -37.23 -4.76
CA PHE A 24 7.38 -38.23 -3.69
C PHE A 24 6.06 -38.92 -3.30
N ASP A 25 5.04 -38.92 -4.17
CA ASP A 25 3.70 -39.47 -3.98
C ASP A 25 2.98 -38.97 -2.70
N ARG A 26 3.35 -37.78 -2.21
CA ARG A 26 2.67 -37.12 -1.10
C ARG A 26 1.38 -36.47 -1.60
N LYS A 27 0.24 -36.95 -1.11
CA LYS A 27 -1.08 -36.37 -1.43
C LYS A 27 -1.48 -35.32 -0.40
N PHE A 28 -1.85 -34.14 -0.89
CA PHE A 28 -2.39 -33.05 -0.07
C PHE A 28 -3.83 -32.78 -0.47
N THR A 29 -4.71 -32.62 0.53
CA THR A 29 -6.06 -32.12 0.29
C THR A 29 -6.00 -30.61 0.04
N LYS A 30 -6.98 -30.07 -0.70
CA LYS A 30 -7.07 -28.63 -0.98
C LYS A 30 -7.03 -27.79 0.30
N GLY A 31 -7.87 -28.14 1.29
CA GLY A 31 -7.88 -27.45 2.58
C GLY A 31 -6.56 -27.54 3.38
N LYS A 32 -5.77 -28.61 3.21
CA LYS A 32 -4.43 -28.67 3.82
C LYS A 32 -3.47 -27.68 3.15
N LEU A 33 -3.54 -27.52 1.83
CA LEU A 33 -2.72 -26.56 1.10
C LEU A 33 -3.08 -25.12 1.46
N VAL A 34 -4.38 -24.79 1.46
CA VAL A 34 -4.87 -23.46 1.83
C VAL A 34 -4.44 -23.11 3.26
N ASN A 35 -4.69 -24.00 4.24
CA ASN A 35 -4.25 -23.77 5.62
C ASN A 35 -2.75 -23.58 5.76
N LYS A 36 -1.94 -24.38 5.05
CA LYS A 36 -0.48 -24.25 5.07
C LYS A 36 -0.03 -22.91 4.50
N MET A 37 -0.64 -22.47 3.39
CA MET A 37 -0.33 -21.18 2.79
C MET A 37 -0.74 -20.03 3.71
N LEU A 38 -1.95 -20.06 4.27
CA LEU A 38 -2.35 -19.03 5.22
C LEU A 38 -1.34 -18.98 6.37
N ARG A 39 -1.03 -20.10 7.03
CA ARG A 39 -0.05 -20.17 8.14
C ARG A 39 1.37 -19.75 7.79
N SER A 40 1.76 -19.75 6.51
CA SER A 40 3.09 -19.31 6.10
C SER A 40 3.19 -17.79 5.89
N LEU A 41 2.08 -17.05 5.89
CA LEU A 41 2.07 -15.58 5.81
C LEU A 41 2.65 -14.94 7.07
N VAL A 42 3.28 -13.75 6.91
CA VAL A 42 3.77 -12.93 8.03
C VAL A 42 2.60 -12.26 8.79
N GLU A 43 2.90 -11.72 9.97
CA GLU A 43 1.91 -11.19 10.90
C GLU A 43 1.04 -10.06 10.33
N ASP A 44 1.61 -9.22 9.46
CA ASP A 44 0.91 -8.10 8.79
C ASP A 44 -0.29 -8.56 7.94
N TRP A 45 -0.40 -9.85 7.65
CA TRP A 45 -1.49 -10.45 6.88
C TRP A 45 -2.59 -11.08 7.75
N ASN A 46 -2.47 -11.00 9.08
CA ASN A 46 -3.41 -11.64 10.01
C ASN A 46 -4.85 -11.19 9.81
N SER A 47 -5.09 -9.91 9.48
CA SER A 47 -6.44 -9.41 9.18
C SER A 47 -7.07 -10.14 7.99
N LEU A 48 -6.31 -10.38 6.93
CA LEU A 48 -6.79 -11.14 5.77
C LEU A 48 -6.99 -12.62 6.10
N ARG A 49 -6.04 -13.22 6.84
CA ARG A 49 -6.17 -14.60 7.34
C ARG A 49 -7.47 -14.79 8.10
N MET A 50 -7.72 -13.95 9.10
CA MET A 50 -8.94 -14.02 9.93
C MET A 50 -10.20 -13.82 9.07
N LEU A 51 -10.17 -12.90 8.10
CA LEU A 51 -11.29 -12.69 7.20
C LEU A 51 -11.61 -13.96 6.40
N ILE A 52 -10.60 -14.61 5.82
CA ILE A 52 -10.78 -15.84 5.05
C ILE A 52 -11.30 -16.96 5.95
N GLU A 53 -10.68 -17.16 7.12
CA GLU A 53 -11.07 -18.22 8.08
C GLU A 53 -12.52 -18.06 8.58
N ASN A 54 -13.03 -16.83 8.69
CA ASN A 54 -14.40 -16.58 9.14
C ASN A 54 -15.45 -16.57 8.01
N THR A 55 -15.05 -16.30 6.76
CA THR A 55 -16.01 -16.09 5.65
C THR A 55 -16.02 -17.19 4.60
N LYS A 56 -14.94 -17.97 4.50
CA LYS A 56 -14.77 -19.02 3.48
C LYS A 56 -14.60 -20.37 4.15
N ASP A 57 -15.20 -21.41 3.55
CA ASP A 57 -14.87 -22.80 3.93
C ASP A 57 -13.54 -23.20 3.30
N VAL A 58 -12.52 -23.31 4.16
CA VAL A 58 -11.15 -23.65 3.80
C VAL A 58 -11.02 -25.00 3.08
N ASN A 59 -11.95 -25.94 3.31
CA ASN A 59 -11.86 -27.28 2.71
C ASN A 59 -12.19 -27.29 1.21
N VAL A 60 -13.05 -26.36 0.78
CA VAL A 60 -13.50 -26.22 -0.61
C VAL A 60 -12.91 -25.00 -1.31
N TYR A 61 -12.25 -24.11 -0.56
CA TYR A 61 -11.65 -22.89 -1.10
C TYR A 61 -10.54 -23.22 -2.13
N PRO A 62 -10.69 -22.81 -3.40
CA PRO A 62 -9.69 -23.08 -4.43
C PRO A 62 -8.37 -22.36 -4.13
N LEU A 63 -7.26 -23.04 -4.38
CA LEU A 63 -5.93 -22.49 -4.09
C LEU A 63 -5.61 -21.32 -5.03
N GLU A 64 -6.09 -21.40 -6.27
CA GLU A 64 -5.97 -20.36 -7.28
C GLU A 64 -6.75 -19.09 -6.90
N GLU A 65 -7.94 -19.24 -6.30
CA GLU A 65 -8.73 -18.11 -5.77
C GLU A 65 -8.01 -17.46 -4.57
N LEU A 66 -7.39 -18.27 -3.70
CA LEU A 66 -6.53 -17.75 -2.63
C LEU A 66 -5.38 -16.92 -3.20
N TYR A 67 -4.69 -17.40 -4.24
CA TYR A 67 -3.58 -16.66 -4.85
C TYR A 67 -4.02 -15.28 -5.35
N GLY A 68 -5.15 -15.22 -6.07
CA GLY A 68 -5.71 -13.96 -6.56
C GLY A 68 -6.08 -13.01 -5.42
N THR A 69 -6.66 -13.53 -4.35
CA THR A 69 -7.02 -12.75 -3.14
C THR A 69 -5.77 -12.17 -2.48
N LEU A 70 -4.72 -12.97 -2.33
CA LEU A 70 -3.44 -12.55 -1.74
C LEU A 70 -2.76 -11.46 -2.57
N MET A 71 -2.68 -11.63 -3.90
CA MET A 71 -2.10 -10.63 -4.80
C MET A 71 -2.88 -9.31 -4.78
N THR A 72 -4.21 -9.38 -4.80
CA THR A 72 -5.08 -8.19 -4.75
C THR A 72 -4.90 -7.43 -3.43
N TYR A 73 -4.78 -8.16 -2.31
CA TYR A 73 -4.54 -7.55 -1.01
C TYR A 73 -3.19 -6.83 -0.93
N GLU A 74 -2.11 -7.41 -1.48
CA GLU A 74 -0.80 -6.76 -1.54
C GLU A 74 -0.85 -5.45 -2.34
N LEU A 75 -1.47 -5.49 -3.53
CA LEU A 75 -1.64 -4.32 -4.39
C LEU A 75 -2.38 -3.18 -3.68
N ASN A 76 -3.53 -3.50 -3.06
CA ASN A 76 -4.31 -2.51 -2.31
C ASN A 76 -3.54 -1.91 -1.13
N ASN A 77 -2.76 -2.74 -0.42
CA ASN A 77 -1.91 -2.26 0.67
C ASN A 77 -0.77 -1.37 0.14
N ALA A 78 -0.18 -1.68 -1.01
CA ALA A 78 0.85 -0.86 -1.63
C ALA A 78 0.31 0.52 -2.03
N GLU A 79 -0.85 0.58 -2.69
CA GLU A 79 -1.51 1.85 -3.03
C GLU A 79 -1.83 2.69 -1.78
N THR A 80 -2.31 2.04 -0.72
CA THR A 80 -2.65 2.71 0.55
C THR A 80 -1.40 3.27 1.22
N LYS A 81 -0.28 2.53 1.19
CA LYS A 81 1.03 3.00 1.66
C LYS A 81 1.56 4.18 0.84
N GLU A 82 1.33 4.21 -0.47
CA GLU A 82 1.73 5.33 -1.32
C GLU A 82 0.91 6.59 -1.06
N LYS A 83 -0.43 6.46 -0.96
CA LYS A 83 -1.35 7.56 -0.65
C LYS A 83 -1.04 8.19 0.72
N THR A 84 -0.79 7.36 1.73
CA THR A 84 -0.41 7.83 3.08
C THR A 84 0.98 8.47 3.13
N ARG A 85 1.94 8.02 2.31
CA ARG A 85 3.25 8.69 2.17
C ARG A 85 3.12 10.07 1.53
N LYS A 86 2.28 10.21 0.48
CA LYS A 86 2.02 11.50 -0.19
C LYS A 86 1.36 12.51 0.75
N SER A 87 0.32 12.09 1.49
CA SER A 87 -0.35 12.97 2.46
C SER A 87 0.58 13.39 3.60
N LYS A 88 1.44 12.48 4.11
CA LYS A 88 2.47 12.87 5.10
C LYS A 88 3.49 13.86 4.54
N LYS A 89 3.81 13.80 3.23
CA LYS A 89 4.74 14.75 2.61
C LYS A 89 4.12 16.15 2.48
N GLU A 90 2.84 16.24 2.11
CA GLU A 90 2.10 17.52 2.07
C GLU A 90 1.96 18.19 3.44
N ILE A 91 1.80 17.42 4.52
CA ILE A 91 1.72 17.97 5.89
C ILE A 91 3.09 18.49 6.37
N ASN A 92 4.20 17.94 5.87
CA ASN A 92 5.56 18.32 6.28
C ASN A 92 6.23 19.34 5.35
N GLU A 93 5.60 19.74 4.23
CA GLU A 93 6.07 20.87 3.43
C GLU A 93 5.57 22.19 4.05
N PRO A 94 6.46 23.14 4.41
CA PRO A 94 6.03 24.43 4.90
C PRO A 94 5.19 25.14 3.82
N PRO A 95 4.08 25.81 4.17
CA PRO A 95 3.19 26.41 3.20
C PRO A 95 3.97 27.40 2.32
N LYS A 96 3.96 27.17 1.01
CA LYS A 96 4.50 28.11 0.02
C LYS A 96 3.68 29.40 0.11
N ARG A 97 4.21 30.40 0.83
CA ARG A 97 3.65 31.75 0.85
C ARG A 97 3.73 32.31 -0.56
N GLN A 98 2.63 32.29 -1.31
CA GLN A 98 2.51 33.10 -2.52
C GLN A 98 2.45 34.56 -2.08
N ILE A 99 3.56 35.28 -2.27
CA ILE A 99 3.62 36.72 -2.08
C ILE A 99 2.93 37.34 -3.30
N ALA A 100 1.67 37.73 -3.16
CA ALA A 100 1.01 38.56 -4.14
C ALA A 100 1.70 39.94 -4.16
N LEU A 101 2.32 40.29 -5.28
CA LEU A 101 2.87 41.62 -5.54
C LEU A 101 1.69 42.59 -5.66
N LYS A 102 1.43 43.39 -4.63
CA LYS A 102 0.58 44.58 -4.76
C LYS A 102 1.42 45.68 -5.41
N SER A 103 1.08 46.06 -6.64
CA SER A 103 1.60 47.27 -7.27
C SER A 103 1.00 48.49 -6.58
N THR A 104 1.80 49.22 -5.80
CA THR A 104 1.49 50.56 -5.33
C THR A 104 2.09 51.56 -6.31
N ASN A 105 1.25 52.25 -7.07
CA ASN A 105 1.66 53.46 -7.78
C ASN A 105 1.76 54.58 -6.75
N ASP A 106 2.97 54.87 -6.29
CA ASP A 106 3.33 56.12 -5.62
C ASP A 106 4.32 56.86 -6.52
N GLU A 107 3.83 57.89 -7.24
CA GLU A 107 4.69 59.02 -7.59
C GLU A 107 4.33 60.20 -6.70
N ARG A 108 5.36 60.61 -5.97
CA ARG A 108 5.36 61.51 -4.83
C ARG A 108 5.38 62.97 -5.28
N SER A 109 4.50 63.73 -4.64
CA SER A 109 4.43 65.17 -4.39
C SER A 109 5.60 66.07 -4.80
N SER A 110 5.27 67.29 -5.25
CA SER A 110 6.09 68.48 -4.97
C SER A 110 5.19 69.70 -4.75
N ASN A 111 4.89 69.98 -3.48
CA ASN A 111 4.49 71.31 -3.03
C ASN A 111 5.75 72.18 -2.96
N THR A 112 5.70 73.36 -3.57
CA THR A 112 6.64 74.46 -3.25
C THR A 112 5.80 75.67 -2.86
N ASN A 113 5.99 76.12 -1.61
CA ASN A 113 5.35 77.30 -1.03
C ASN A 113 6.02 78.60 -1.51
N MET A 114 5.21 79.67 -1.47
CA MET A 114 5.43 80.96 -0.79
C MET A 114 5.29 82.25 -1.61
N SER A 115 4.63 83.20 -0.95
CA SER A 115 4.06 84.47 -1.38
C SER A 115 5.03 85.64 -1.59
N ASN A 116 4.53 86.64 -2.32
CA ASN A 116 4.69 88.10 -2.24
C ASN A 116 6.09 88.74 -2.26
N GLU A 117 6.29 89.60 -3.27
CA GLU A 117 6.45 91.05 -3.10
C GLU A 117 5.79 91.79 -4.28
#